data_AF-A0A1H8J237-F1
#
_entry.id   AF-A0A1H8J237-F1
#
_cell.length_a   1.000
_cell.length_b   1.000
_cell.length_c   1.000
_cell.angle_alpha   90.00
_cell.angle_beta   90.00
_cell.angle_gamma   90.00
#
_symmetry.space_group_name_H-M   'P 1'
#
loop_
_entity.id
_entity.type
_entity.pdbx_description
1 polymer ?
#
loop_
_entity_poly.entity_id
_entity_poly.type
_entity_poly.pdbx_seq_one_letter_code
_entity_poly.pdbx_strand_id
1 'polypeptide(L)'
;MNMPFEGMGTTGYDNAKKIFVSSWVDNMGTGMMYMEGKWDEASKAVHFTGKMLDPTTGKDCDVKEIYKWVDDNTQQMEMYTVVNGKEVKNMEITFTRK
;
A
#
# COMPACT_ATOMS: atom_id res chain seq x y z
N MET A 1 -6.46 -9.73 -21.64
CA MET A 1 -6.07 -8.72 -20.62
C MET A 1 -6.72 -7.38 -20.95
N ASN A 2 -8.03 -7.27 -20.76
CA ASN A 2 -8.82 -6.06 -21.02
C ASN A 2 -9.70 -5.70 -19.82
N MET A 3 -9.29 -6.13 -18.62
CA MET A 3 -9.99 -5.83 -17.38
C MET A 3 -9.39 -4.53 -16.83
N PRO A 4 -10.19 -3.47 -16.64
CA PRO A 4 -9.71 -2.27 -15.97
C PRO A 4 -9.29 -2.61 -14.55
N PHE A 5 -8.20 -2.00 -14.09
CA PHE A 5 -7.81 -2.10 -12.68
C PHE A 5 -8.82 -1.33 -11.83
N GLU A 6 -9.37 -1.98 -10.82
CA GLU A 6 -10.22 -1.34 -9.81
C GLU A 6 -9.68 -1.69 -8.43
N GLY A 7 -9.45 -0.66 -7.63
CA GLY A 7 -8.96 -0.80 -6.26
C GLY A 7 -9.53 0.28 -5.36
N MET A 8 -9.73 -0.08 -4.09
CA MET A 8 -10.16 0.82 -3.04
C MET A 8 -9.26 0.67 -1.83
N GLY A 9 -8.67 1.80 -1.41
CA GLY A 9 -7.87 1.91 -0.21
C GLY A 9 -8.61 2.67 0.89
N THR A 10 -8.34 2.35 2.15
CA THR A 10 -8.70 3.20 3.29
C THR A 10 -7.51 3.27 4.23
N THR A 11 -7.15 4.49 4.63
CA THR A 11 -6.10 4.74 5.60
C THR A 11 -6.71 5.28 6.89
N GLY A 12 -6.18 4.83 8.03
CA GLY A 12 -6.60 5.28 9.35
C GLY A 12 -5.41 5.44 10.29
N TYR A 13 -5.68 6.03 11.45
CA TYR A 13 -4.72 6.13 12.54
C TYR A 13 -5.25 5.39 13.77
N ASP A 14 -4.52 4.38 14.23
CA ASP A 14 -4.81 3.67 15.47
C ASP A 14 -4.22 4.47 16.63
N ASN A 15 -5.09 5.15 17.39
CA ASN A 15 -4.69 5.97 18.53
C ASN A 15 -4.06 5.17 19.69
N ALA A 16 -4.45 3.90 19.85
CA ALA A 16 -3.95 3.07 20.94
C ALA A 16 -2.54 2.55 20.62
N LYS A 17 -2.34 2.07 19.40
CA LYS A 17 -1.03 1.58 18.92
C LYS A 17 -0.10 2.72 18.46
N LYS A 18 -0.64 3.90 18.20
CA LYS A 18 0.05 5.08 17.63
C LYS A 18 0.72 4.77 16.29
N ILE A 19 -0.01 4.08 15.43
CA ILE A 19 0.44 3.68 14.09
C ILE A 19 -0.62 4.04 13.06
N PHE A 20 -0.22 4.15 11.81
CA PHE A 20 -1.13 4.18 10.69
C PHE A 20 -1.50 2.76 10.28
N VAL A 21 -2.74 2.61 9.85
CA VAL A 21 -3.27 1.36 9.27
C VAL A 21 -3.77 1.66 7.85
N SER A 22 -3.55 0.72 6.94
CA SER A 22 -4.04 0.79 5.56
C SER A 22 -4.72 -0.51 5.20
N SER A 23 -5.90 -0.43 4.59
CA SER A 23 -6.59 -1.57 4.00
C SER A 23 -6.77 -1.37 2.51
N TRP A 24 -6.56 -2.40 1.71
CA TRP A 24 -6.71 -2.33 0.26
C TRP A 24 -7.46 -3.55 -0.28
N VAL A 25 -8.37 -3.31 -1.21
CA VAL A 25 -9.11 -4.34 -1.96
C VAL A 25 -9.07 -3.99 -3.43
N ASP A 26 -8.71 -4.94 -4.29
CA ASP A 26 -8.70 -4.76 -5.74
C ASP A 26 -9.16 -6.02 -6.49
N ASN A 27 -9.36 -5.88 -7.80
CA ASN A 27 -9.81 -6.95 -8.69
C ASN A 27 -8.68 -7.80 -9.30
N MET A 28 -7.43 -7.62 -8.85
CA MET A 28 -6.26 -8.40 -9.25
C MET A 28 -5.81 -9.39 -8.17
N GLY A 29 -6.20 -9.14 -6.91
CA GLY A 29 -6.04 -10.04 -5.77
C GLY A 29 -7.27 -10.90 -5.47
N THR A 30 -7.12 -11.83 -4.53
CA THR A 30 -8.22 -12.68 -4.03
C THR A 30 -8.60 -12.38 -2.57
N GLY A 31 -7.89 -11.47 -1.92
CA GLY A 31 -8.09 -11.10 -0.52
C GLY A 31 -7.91 -9.60 -0.27
N MET A 32 -8.20 -9.18 0.95
CA MET A 32 -7.96 -7.83 1.43
C MET A 32 -6.53 -7.73 1.97
N MET A 33 -5.80 -6.69 1.56
CA MET A 33 -4.51 -6.36 2.17
C MET A 33 -4.76 -5.53 3.42
N TYR A 34 -4.08 -5.87 4.50
CA TYR A 34 -4.00 -5.07 5.70
C TYR A 34 -2.53 -4.77 5.99
N MET A 35 -2.23 -3.50 6.22
CA MET A 35 -0.88 -3.03 6.43
C MET A 35 -0.82 -2.07 7.61
N GLU A 36 0.31 -2.08 8.30
CA GLU A 36 0.60 -1.20 9.42
C GLU A 36 1.90 -0.45 9.15
N GLY A 37 1.94 0.82 9.56
CA GLY A 37 3.08 1.69 9.28
C GLY A 37 3.23 2.81 10.30
N LYS A 38 4.42 3.42 10.33
CA LYS A 38 4.71 4.59 11.15
C LYS A 38 5.06 5.77 10.25
N TRP A 39 4.72 6.97 10.74
CA TRP A 39 5.18 8.22 10.13
C TRP A 39 6.70 8.34 10.27
N ASP A 40 7.35 8.63 9.16
CA ASP A 40 8.75 9.01 9.08
C ASP A 40 8.85 10.48 8.67
N GLU A 41 9.26 11.31 9.61
CA GLU A 41 9.42 12.76 9.42
C GLU A 41 10.48 13.10 8.36
N ALA A 42 11.55 12.28 8.25
CA ALA A 42 12.65 12.57 7.33
C ALA A 42 12.23 12.43 5.87
N SER A 43 11.40 11.42 5.57
CA SER A 43 10.86 11.17 4.23
C SER A 43 9.49 11.79 3.99
N LYS A 44 8.86 12.39 5.02
CA LYS A 44 7.47 12.87 5.02
C LYS A 44 6.52 11.82 4.46
N ALA A 45 6.68 10.59 4.93
CA ALA A 45 5.97 9.43 4.43
C ALA A 45 5.57 8.48 5.54
N VAL A 46 4.56 7.66 5.27
CA VAL A 46 4.25 6.47 6.04
C VAL A 46 4.74 5.26 5.25
N HIS A 47 5.56 4.44 5.90
CA HIS A 47 6.03 3.18 5.36
C HIS A 47 5.19 2.06 5.95
N PHE A 48 4.24 1.58 5.16
CA PHE A 48 3.37 0.47 5.48
C PHE A 48 4.02 -0.86 5.11
N THR A 49 3.84 -1.85 5.97
CA THR A 49 4.22 -3.24 5.71
C THR A 49 3.04 -4.15 6.02
N GLY A 50 2.85 -5.17 5.21
CA GLY A 50 1.84 -6.20 5.43
C GLY A 50 2.14 -7.45 4.63
N LYS A 51 1.13 -8.32 4.56
CA LYS A 51 1.17 -9.54 3.76
C LYS A 51 -0.06 -9.62 2.87
N MET A 52 0.09 -10.21 1.70
CA MET A 52 -1.02 -10.57 0.84
C MET A 52 -0.80 -11.99 0.28
N LEU A 53 -1.90 -12.69 0.01
CA LEU A 53 -1.84 -13.97 -0.68
C LEU A 53 -1.48 -13.73 -2.15
N ASP A 54 -0.39 -14.32 -2.63
CA ASP A 54 -0.09 -14.37 -4.06
C ASP A 54 -1.00 -15.41 -4.73
N PRO A 55 -1.92 -15.00 -5.62
CA PRO A 55 -2.85 -15.93 -6.27
C PRO A 55 -2.16 -16.93 -7.21
N THR A 56 -0.91 -16.66 -7.63
CA THR A 56 -0.15 -17.53 -8.53
C THR A 56 0.47 -18.69 -7.77
N THR A 57 1.00 -18.44 -6.57
CA THR A 57 1.71 -19.43 -5.76
C THR A 57 0.88 -19.99 -4.62
N GLY A 58 -0.22 -19.33 -4.25
CA GLY A 58 -1.06 -19.67 -3.11
C GLY A 58 -0.37 -19.45 -1.76
N LYS A 59 0.71 -18.66 -1.72
CA LYS A 59 1.49 -18.36 -0.51
C LYS A 59 1.43 -16.88 -0.20
N ASP A 60 1.59 -16.55 1.08
CA ASP A 60 1.73 -15.17 1.50
C ASP A 60 3.03 -14.58 0.95
N CYS A 61 2.95 -13.38 0.40
CA CYS A 61 4.07 -12.55 0.02
C CYS A 61 4.05 -11.25 0.82
N ASP A 62 5.23 -10.71 1.12
CA ASP A 62 5.35 -9.43 1.81
C ASP A 62 5.01 -8.31 0.83
N VAL A 63 4.21 -7.36 1.31
CA VAL A 63 3.84 -6.15 0.58
C VAL A 63 4.28 -4.93 1.38
N LYS A 64 4.70 -3.90 0.66
CA LYS A 64 5.10 -2.61 1.20
C LYS A 64 4.37 -1.52 0.44
N GLU A 65 3.82 -0.58 1.18
CA GLU A 65 3.18 0.62 0.62
C GLU A 65 3.87 1.85 1.20
N ILE A 66 4.27 2.78 0.34
CA ILE A 66 4.85 4.06 0.74
C ILE A 66 3.85 5.13 0.38
N TYR A 67 3.32 5.79 1.41
CA TYR A 67 2.43 6.93 1.26
C TYR A 67 3.21 8.19 1.57
N LYS A 68 3.46 9.04 0.57
CA LYS A 68 4.32 10.22 0.67
C LYS A 68 3.51 11.49 0.44
N TRP A 69 3.73 12.48 1.30
CA TRP A 69 3.17 13.81 1.16
C TRP A 69 4.17 14.68 0.40
N VAL A 70 3.83 15.02 -0.84
CA VAL A 70 4.67 15.87 -1.70
C VAL A 70 4.43 17.34 -1.33
N ASP A 71 3.17 17.72 -1.20
CA ASP A 71 2.71 19.04 -0.75
C ASP A 71 1.29 18.91 -0.15
N ASP A 72 0.68 20.04 0.23
CA ASP A 72 -0.64 20.08 0.88
C ASP A 72 -1.80 19.58 0.01
N ASN A 73 -1.59 19.46 -1.30
CA ASN A 73 -2.60 19.06 -2.28
C ASN A 73 -2.21 17.80 -3.06
N THR A 74 -0.99 17.27 -2.85
CA THR A 74 -0.44 16.16 -3.64
C THR A 74 0.13 15.08 -2.72
N GLN A 75 -0.37 13.86 -2.90
CA GLN A 75 0.15 12.67 -2.25
C GLN A 75 0.55 11.63 -3.30
N GLN A 76 1.65 10.92 -3.04
CA GLN A 76 2.07 9.78 -3.84
C GLN A 76 1.94 8.51 -3.03
N MET A 77 1.36 7.49 -3.64
CA MET A 77 1.30 6.14 -3.09
C MET A 77 2.03 5.19 -4.03
N GLU A 78 2.97 4.45 -3.48
CA GLU A 78 3.73 3.44 -4.19
C GLU A 78 3.54 2.09 -3.50
N MET A 79 3.25 1.05 -4.26
CA MET A 79 3.15 -0.31 -3.73
C MET A 79 4.24 -1.19 -4.34
N TYR A 80 4.77 -2.07 -3.49
CA TYR A 80 5.84 -3.00 -3.80
C TYR A 80 5.48 -4.39 -3.29
N THR A 81 5.68 -5.39 -4.13
CA THR A 81 5.62 -6.80 -3.73
C THR A 81 7.02 -7.35 -3.62
N VAL A 82 7.31 -8.12 -2.57
CA VAL A 82 8.59 -8.82 -2.42
C VAL A 82 8.50 -10.17 -3.11
N VAL A 83 9.12 -10.29 -4.28
CA VAL A 83 9.20 -11.54 -5.04
C VAL A 83 10.63 -12.05 -4.97
N ASN A 84 10.83 -13.25 -4.40
CA ASN A 84 12.15 -13.86 -4.22
C ASN A 84 13.15 -12.95 -3.48
N GLY A 85 12.68 -12.20 -2.48
CA GLY A 85 13.50 -11.27 -1.69
C GLY A 85 13.84 -9.95 -2.40
N LYS A 86 13.29 -9.68 -3.59
CA LYS A 86 13.45 -8.41 -4.29
C LYS A 86 12.14 -7.63 -4.27
N GLU A 87 12.22 -6.36 -3.86
CA GLU A 87 11.11 -5.41 -3.98
C GLU A 87 10.86 -5.11 -5.46
N VAL A 88 9.63 -5.34 -5.93
CA VAL A 88 9.16 -5.00 -7.27
C VAL A 88 8.02 -4.01 -7.15
N LYS A 89 8.20 -2.80 -7.69
CA LYS A 89 7.15 -1.79 -7.76
C LYS A 89 6.04 -2.28 -8.69
N ASN A 90 4.83 -2.44 -8.17
CA ASN A 90 3.68 -2.90 -8.95
C ASN A 90 2.60 -1.82 -9.11
N MET A 91 2.63 -0.76 -8.29
CA MET A 91 1.66 0.33 -8.36
C MET A 91 2.29 1.67 -8.03
N GLU A 92 1.81 2.71 -8.71
CA GLU A 92 2.07 4.10 -8.39
C GLU A 92 0.79 4.90 -8.63
N ILE A 93 0.34 5.66 -7.64
CA ILE A 93 -0.81 6.56 -7.73
C ILE A 93 -0.39 7.93 -7.23
N THR A 94 -0.76 8.97 -7.98
CA THR A 94 -0.67 10.36 -7.51
C THR A 94 -2.08 10.86 -7.22
N PHE A 95 -2.36 11.10 -5.95
CA PHE A 95 -3.59 11.72 -5.50
C PHE A 95 -3.42 13.24 -5.54
N THR A 96 -4.37 13.92 -6.17
CA THR A 96 -4.45 15.39 -6.18
C THR A 96 -5.77 15.82 -5.55
N ARG A 97 -5.69 16.81 -4.67
CA ARG A 97 -6.86 17.43 -4.08
C ARG A 97 -7.55 18.30 -5.14
N LYS A 98 -8.87 18.14 -5.29
CA LYS A 98 -9.71 18.94 -6.19
C LYS A 98 -10.47 20.01 -5.43
#